data_AF-Q21EB9-F1
#
_entry.id   AF-Q21EB9-F1
#
_cell.length_a   1.000
_cell.length_b   1.000
_cell.length_c   1.000
_cell.angle_alpha   90.00
_cell.angle_beta   90.00
_cell.angle_gamma   90.00
#
_symmetry.space_group_name_H-M   'P 1'
#
loop_
_entity.id
_entity.type
_entity.pdbx_description
1 polymer ?
#
loop_
_entity_poly.entity_id
_entity_poly.type
_entity_poly.pdbx_seq_one_letter_code
_entity_poly.pdbx_strand_id
1 'polypeptide(L)'
;MKKHYKYLLFSLSTMLLCLTSYYIGKNNALKPNSAIASASPLPTKEQDIVCDTGTIAQAPTSASRAKNNNSAIDAPDTPPQNTTEQVTSQEIQTAITSQQSISTFAHFIDETAKSGISPIEAANERFESEPIDYDWAKPREDELYATFERVESLQSTSPLSVSCKTNNCKVVLPITNSEEAENITSNFTQALVDEGLETSVTYFIDESTGEAVFYLADEMELKLFK
;
A
#
# COMPACT_ATOMS: atom_id res chain seq x y z
N MET A 1 41.77 36.12 32.03
CA MET A 1 41.01 35.07 32.74
C MET A 1 39.48 35.13 32.58
N LYS A 2 38.83 36.29 32.35
CA LYS A 2 37.35 36.37 32.29
C LYS A 2 36.66 35.75 31.06
N LYS A 3 37.38 35.45 29.96
CA LYS A 3 36.78 34.90 28.72
C LYS A 3 36.49 33.39 28.80
N HIS A 4 37.29 32.61 29.52
CA HIS A 4 37.10 31.16 29.61
C HIS A 4 35.93 30.74 30.51
N TYR A 5 35.55 31.58 31.48
CA TYR A 5 34.44 31.31 32.39
C TYR A 5 33.07 31.28 31.68
N LYS A 6 32.89 32.06 30.61
CA LYS A 6 31.65 32.09 29.84
C LYS A 6 31.40 30.79 29.07
N TYR A 7 32.45 30.17 28.53
CA TYR A 7 32.34 28.90 27.82
C TYR A 7 32.05 27.73 28.76
N LEU A 8 32.65 27.74 29.95
CA LEU A 8 32.39 26.74 30.99
C LEU A 8 30.94 26.77 31.50
N LEU A 9 30.37 27.96 31.69
CA LEU A 9 28.96 28.10 32.09
C LEU A 9 28.00 27.63 30.99
N PHE A 10 28.32 27.90 29.72
CA PHE A 10 27.49 27.46 28.60
C PHE A 10 27.49 25.94 28.44
N SER A 11 28.66 25.29 28.58
CA SER A 11 28.76 23.82 28.50
C SER A 11 28.08 23.09 29.66
N LEU A 12 28.08 23.70 30.86
CA LEU A 12 27.39 23.13 32.03
C LEU A 12 25.87 23.21 31.88
N SER A 13 25.35 24.30 31.28
CA SER A 13 23.91 24.45 31.04
C SER A 13 23.39 23.45 30.01
N THR A 14 24.15 23.15 28.95
CA THR A 14 23.73 22.18 27.93
C THR A 14 23.76 20.74 28.45
N MET A 15 24.77 20.38 29.25
CA MET A 15 24.82 19.08 29.94
C MET A 15 23.62 18.87 30.87
N LEU A 16 23.20 19.91 31.61
CA LEU A 16 22.06 19.81 32.54
C LEU A 16 20.74 19.55 31.80
N LEU A 17 20.54 20.21 30.65
CA LEU A 17 19.33 20.02 29.83
C LEU A 17 19.26 18.60 29.25
N CYS A 18 20.36 18.04 28.75
CA CYS A 18 20.40 16.66 28.25
C CYS A 18 20.06 15.63 29.34
N LEU A 19 20.55 15.83 30.58
CA LEU A 19 20.27 14.93 31.70
C LEU A 19 18.80 14.98 32.13
N THR A 20 18.16 16.15 32.10
CA THR A 20 16.73 16.26 32.43
C THR A 20 15.83 15.59 31.39
N SER A 21 16.17 15.68 30.09
CA SER A 21 15.40 15.04 29.02
C SER A 21 15.46 13.51 29.11
N TYR A 22 16.64 12.96 29.46
CA TYR A 22 16.82 11.52 29.63
C TYR A 22 15.99 10.95 30.79
N TYR A 23 15.84 11.70 31.89
CA TYR A 23 15.10 11.23 33.07
C TYR A 23 13.57 11.23 32.86
N ILE A 24 13.05 12.16 32.05
CA ILE A 24 11.60 12.22 31.76
C ILE A 24 11.18 11.07 30.84
N GLY A 25 12.01 10.68 29.87
CA GLY A 25 11.70 9.58 28.95
C GLY A 25 11.57 8.20 29.62
N LYS A 26 12.32 7.94 30.70
CA LYS A 26 12.36 6.62 31.33
C LYS A 26 11.15 6.31 32.24
N ASN A 27 10.43 7.34 32.70
CA ASN A 27 9.34 7.16 33.66
C ASN A 27 7.94 7.06 33.01
N ASN A 28 7.84 7.30 31.70
CA ASN A 28 6.57 7.27 30.96
C ASN A 28 6.36 5.97 30.15
N ALA A 29 7.05 4.88 30.51
CA ALA A 29 6.70 3.54 30.04
C ALA A 29 5.36 3.11 30.67
N LEU A 30 4.29 3.65 30.12
CA LEU A 30 2.91 3.26 30.39
C LEU A 30 2.77 1.76 30.11
N LYS A 31 2.43 1.01 31.15
CA LYS A 31 1.99 -0.38 31.03
C LYS A 31 0.84 -0.46 30.03
N PRO A 32 0.85 -1.37 29.04
CA PRO A 32 -0.33 -1.64 28.25
C PRO A 32 -1.43 -2.16 29.18
N ASN A 33 -2.50 -1.39 29.31
CA ASN A 33 -3.65 -1.75 30.12
C ASN A 33 -4.51 -2.72 29.29
N SER A 34 -4.33 -4.02 29.52
CA SER A 34 -5.15 -5.09 28.98
C SER A 34 -6.54 -5.06 29.65
N ALA A 35 -7.36 -4.10 29.28
CA ALA A 35 -8.79 -4.12 29.59
C ALA A 35 -9.49 -4.97 28.54
N ILE A 36 -9.60 -6.27 28.85
CA ILE A 36 -10.46 -7.24 28.18
C ILE A 36 -11.91 -6.77 28.36
N ALA A 37 -12.50 -6.23 27.29
CA ALA A 37 -13.95 -6.09 27.20
C ALA A 37 -14.52 -7.45 26.76
N SER A 38 -15.06 -8.20 27.72
CA SER A 38 -15.94 -9.34 27.44
C SER A 38 -17.20 -8.84 26.74
N ALA A 39 -17.29 -9.08 25.43
CA ALA A 39 -18.55 -9.05 24.70
C ALA A 39 -19.22 -10.43 24.84
N SER A 40 -20.47 -10.41 25.30
CA SER A 40 -21.34 -11.57 25.44
C SER A 40 -21.54 -12.32 24.11
N PRO A 41 -21.69 -13.66 24.13
CA PRO A 41 -21.98 -14.44 22.94
C PRO A 41 -23.41 -14.17 22.44
N LEU A 42 -23.55 -13.80 21.16
CA LEU A 42 -24.82 -13.84 20.44
C LEU A 42 -25.16 -15.29 20.05
N PRO A 43 -26.46 -15.64 19.94
CA PRO A 43 -26.91 -17.02 19.78
C PRO A 43 -26.61 -17.56 18.37
N THR A 44 -25.94 -18.72 18.35
CA THR A 44 -25.79 -19.60 17.19
C THR A 44 -27.16 -20.06 16.71
N LYS A 45 -27.54 -19.70 15.48
CA LYS A 45 -28.67 -20.29 14.79
C LYS A 45 -28.15 -21.45 13.95
N GLU A 46 -28.37 -22.65 14.47
CA GLU A 46 -28.18 -23.94 13.81
C GLU A 46 -29.01 -23.97 12.52
N GLN A 47 -28.34 -24.04 11.37
CA GLN A 47 -28.98 -24.40 10.10
C GLN A 47 -28.38 -25.72 9.65
N ASP A 48 -29.19 -26.77 9.75
CA ASP A 48 -28.93 -28.10 9.24
C ASP A 48 -28.69 -28.05 7.72
N ILE A 49 -27.44 -28.29 7.30
CA ILE A 49 -27.13 -28.62 5.91
C ILE A 49 -27.22 -30.14 5.79
N VAL A 50 -28.33 -30.59 5.22
CA VAL A 50 -28.56 -31.97 4.79
C VAL A 50 -27.65 -32.25 3.59
N CYS A 51 -26.60 -33.05 3.79
CA CYS A 51 -25.86 -33.67 2.69
C CYS A 51 -26.60 -34.95 2.24
N ASP A 52 -27.36 -34.85 1.16
CA ASP A 52 -28.01 -35.98 0.51
C ASP A 52 -26.99 -36.75 -0.37
N THR A 53 -26.59 -37.94 0.10
CA THR A 53 -25.77 -38.91 -0.64
C THR A 53 -26.60 -39.63 -1.70
N GLY A 54 -26.69 -39.04 -2.89
CA GLY A 54 -27.31 -39.63 -4.07
C GLY A 54 -26.34 -40.43 -4.94
N THR A 55 -26.19 -41.71 -4.64
CA THR A 55 -25.90 -42.87 -5.51
C THR A 55 -25.65 -42.60 -7.01
N ILE A 56 -24.41 -42.81 -7.48
CA ILE A 56 -24.09 -42.96 -8.92
C ILE A 56 -23.99 -44.46 -9.24
N ALA A 57 -24.99 -44.96 -9.97
CA ALA A 57 -25.02 -46.30 -10.53
C ALA A 57 -24.44 -46.32 -11.96
N GLN A 58 -23.42 -47.16 -12.12
CA GLN A 58 -23.03 -48.01 -13.26
C GLN A 58 -23.29 -47.60 -14.73
N ALA A 59 -22.19 -47.74 -15.50
CA ALA A 59 -22.08 -47.75 -16.95
C ALA A 59 -23.06 -48.69 -17.68
N PRO A 60 -23.23 -48.48 -18.99
CA PRO A 60 -22.72 -49.50 -19.89
C PRO A 60 -21.99 -48.98 -21.14
N THR A 61 -21.02 -49.79 -21.53
CA THR A 61 -20.35 -49.90 -22.83
C THR A 61 -21.32 -49.91 -24.02
N SER A 62 -20.92 -49.26 -25.12
CA SER A 62 -21.20 -49.72 -26.49
C SER A 62 -20.20 -49.14 -27.47
N ALA A 63 -19.37 -50.03 -28.02
CA ALA A 63 -18.53 -49.80 -29.19
C ALA A 63 -19.36 -49.96 -30.47
N SER A 64 -19.24 -49.04 -31.42
CA SER A 64 -19.19 -49.39 -32.86
C SER A 64 -19.00 -48.21 -33.80
N ARG A 65 -17.90 -48.32 -34.55
CA ARG A 65 -17.87 -48.33 -36.02
C ARG A 65 -17.78 -46.98 -36.74
N ALA A 66 -16.60 -46.78 -37.30
CA ALA A 66 -16.23 -45.82 -38.31
C ALA A 66 -17.17 -45.79 -39.52
N LYS A 67 -17.43 -44.59 -40.04
CA LYS A 67 -17.53 -44.36 -41.48
C LYS A 67 -17.05 -42.97 -41.86
N ASN A 68 -15.95 -43.00 -42.60
CA ASN A 68 -15.33 -41.97 -43.41
C ASN A 68 -16.35 -41.30 -44.34
N ASN A 69 -16.24 -39.97 -44.53
CA ASN A 69 -16.59 -39.30 -45.77
C ASN A 69 -15.89 -37.93 -45.83
N ASN A 70 -14.99 -37.81 -46.82
CA ASN A 70 -14.39 -36.58 -47.30
C ASN A 70 -15.45 -35.53 -47.65
N SER A 71 -15.28 -34.32 -47.13
CA SER A 71 -15.75 -33.09 -47.78
C SER A 71 -14.61 -32.09 -47.78
N ALA A 72 -14.14 -31.77 -48.98
CA ALA A 72 -13.24 -30.67 -49.27
C ALA A 72 -13.85 -29.35 -48.77
N ILE A 73 -13.06 -28.58 -48.02
CA ILE A 73 -13.32 -27.17 -47.75
C ILE A 73 -11.99 -26.45 -47.98
N ASP A 74 -12.06 -25.48 -48.89
CA ASP A 74 -11.00 -24.59 -49.33
C ASP A 74 -10.11 -24.08 -48.19
N ALA A 75 -8.80 -24.19 -48.39
CA ALA A 75 -7.81 -23.48 -47.60
C ALA A 75 -7.70 -22.04 -48.12
N PRO A 76 -8.00 -21.00 -47.33
CA PRO A 76 -7.47 -19.68 -47.59
C PRO A 76 -6.02 -19.68 -47.12
N ASP A 77 -5.12 -19.72 -48.12
CA ASP A 77 -3.69 -19.48 -48.01
C ASP A 77 -3.48 -18.07 -47.44
N THR A 78 -3.46 -17.97 -46.10
CA THR A 78 -3.26 -16.71 -45.39
C THR A 78 -1.80 -16.69 -44.95
N PRO A 79 -0.97 -15.77 -45.48
CA PRO A 79 0.43 -15.70 -45.10
C PRO A 79 0.54 -15.36 -43.61
N PRO A 80 1.53 -15.91 -42.88
CA PRO A 80 1.75 -15.56 -41.49
C PRO A 80 2.08 -14.06 -41.42
N GLN A 81 1.15 -13.26 -40.93
CA GLN A 81 1.40 -11.89 -40.51
C GLN A 81 2.39 -11.96 -39.36
N ASN A 82 3.67 -11.76 -39.67
CA ASN A 82 4.68 -11.34 -38.69
C ASN A 82 4.26 -9.94 -38.21
N THR A 83 3.37 -9.90 -37.23
CA THR A 83 3.09 -8.68 -36.46
C THR A 83 4.31 -8.49 -35.56
N THR A 84 5.33 -7.83 -36.07
CA THR A 84 6.37 -7.24 -35.23
C THR A 84 5.65 -6.21 -34.37
N GLU A 85 5.30 -6.58 -33.15
CA GLU A 85 4.81 -5.66 -32.12
C GLU A 85 5.82 -4.52 -32.01
N GLN A 86 5.45 -3.38 -32.56
CA GLN A 86 6.28 -2.20 -32.56
C GLN A 86 6.14 -1.58 -31.18
N VAL A 87 6.84 -2.16 -30.20
CA VAL A 87 6.91 -1.64 -28.84
C VAL A 87 7.34 -0.18 -28.94
N THR A 88 6.47 0.70 -28.49
CA THR A 88 6.68 2.14 -28.55
C THR A 88 7.77 2.51 -27.54
N SER A 89 8.55 3.56 -27.85
CA SER A 89 9.59 4.04 -26.92
C SER A 89 9.02 4.46 -25.56
N GLN A 90 7.74 4.80 -25.51
CA GLN A 90 7.00 5.12 -24.29
C GLN A 90 6.78 3.87 -23.42
N GLU A 91 6.38 2.74 -23.99
CA GLU A 91 6.22 1.47 -23.26
C GLU A 91 7.55 0.96 -22.68
N ILE A 92 8.65 1.11 -23.43
CA ILE A 92 9.99 0.75 -22.94
C ILE A 92 10.38 1.62 -21.74
N GLN A 93 10.13 2.94 -21.81
CA GLN A 93 10.47 3.85 -20.73
C GLN A 93 9.64 3.57 -19.47
N THR A 94 8.35 3.30 -19.61
CA THR A 94 7.48 2.89 -18.49
C THR A 94 8.00 1.60 -17.86
N ALA A 95 8.35 0.59 -18.65
CA ALA A 95 8.87 -0.68 -18.13
C ALA A 95 10.19 -0.50 -17.35
N ILE A 96 11.11 0.32 -17.85
CA ILE A 96 12.38 0.63 -17.16
C ILE A 96 12.11 1.32 -15.81
N THR A 97 11.22 2.31 -15.80
CA THR A 97 10.90 3.08 -14.59
C THR A 97 10.23 2.19 -13.54
N SER A 98 9.28 1.34 -13.95
CA SER A 98 8.66 0.34 -13.07
C SER A 98 9.68 -0.62 -12.47
N GLN A 99 10.65 -1.10 -13.25
CA GLN A 99 11.68 -2.01 -12.77
C GLN A 99 12.59 -1.35 -11.71
N GLN A 100 12.92 -0.07 -11.90
CA GLN A 100 13.68 0.71 -10.93
C GLN A 100 12.91 0.91 -9.62
N SER A 101 11.62 1.24 -9.69
CA SER A 101 10.77 1.39 -8.50
C SER A 101 10.64 0.08 -7.72
N ILE A 102 10.46 -1.06 -8.42
CA ILE A 102 10.43 -2.39 -7.79
C ILE A 102 11.77 -2.70 -7.11
N SER A 103 12.89 -2.45 -7.79
CA SER A 103 14.21 -2.71 -7.21
C SER A 103 14.50 -1.83 -5.99
N THR A 104 14.09 -0.57 -6.03
CA THR A 104 14.25 0.38 -4.91
C THR A 104 13.43 -0.07 -3.72
N PHE A 105 12.16 -0.41 -3.94
CA PHE A 105 11.29 -0.91 -2.89
C PHE A 105 11.79 -2.24 -2.30
N ALA A 106 12.23 -3.19 -3.14
CA ALA A 106 12.78 -4.46 -2.66
C ALA A 106 14.03 -4.26 -1.79
N HIS A 107 14.90 -3.31 -2.17
CA HIS A 107 16.07 -2.95 -1.37
C HIS A 107 15.66 -2.37 0.00
N PHE A 108 14.68 -1.47 0.02
CA PHE A 108 14.12 -0.92 1.25
C PHE A 108 13.57 -2.01 2.19
N ILE A 109 12.84 -3.00 1.66
CA ILE A 109 12.34 -4.13 2.46
C ILE A 109 13.49 -4.96 3.05
N ASP A 110 14.56 -5.20 2.29
CA ASP A 110 15.72 -5.94 2.78
C ASP A 110 16.51 -5.17 3.86
N GLU A 111 16.68 -3.85 3.70
CA GLU A 111 17.32 -3.00 4.71
C GLU A 111 16.53 -2.95 6.03
N THR A 112 15.22 -2.79 5.94
CA THR A 112 14.33 -2.75 7.11
C THR A 112 14.36 -4.10 7.86
N ALA A 113 14.31 -5.21 7.13
CA ALA A 113 14.47 -6.55 7.70
C ALA A 113 15.82 -6.73 8.44
N LYS A 114 16.93 -6.21 7.90
CA LYS A 114 18.25 -6.25 8.55
C LYS A 114 18.33 -5.38 9.81
N SER A 115 17.60 -4.26 9.83
CA SER A 115 17.55 -3.35 10.98
C SER A 115 16.61 -3.82 12.10
N GLY A 116 15.73 -4.79 11.81
CA GLY A 116 14.71 -5.28 12.75
C GLY A 116 13.52 -4.32 12.93
N ILE A 117 13.39 -3.32 12.07
CA ILE A 117 12.29 -2.35 12.05
C ILE A 117 11.29 -2.80 10.99
N SER A 118 9.99 -2.67 11.25
CA SER A 118 8.98 -3.01 10.25
C SER A 118 9.06 -2.04 9.05
N PRO A 119 8.78 -2.49 7.81
CA PRO A 119 8.79 -1.60 6.66
C PRO A 119 7.89 -0.36 6.80
N ILE A 120 6.70 -0.53 7.38
CA ILE A 120 5.75 0.57 7.60
C ILE A 120 6.27 1.58 8.63
N GLU A 121 6.93 1.12 9.69
CA GLU A 121 7.55 1.98 10.71
C GLU A 121 8.71 2.78 10.11
N ALA A 122 9.60 2.13 9.35
CA ALA A 122 10.69 2.82 8.68
C ALA A 122 10.20 3.85 7.64
N ALA A 123 9.14 3.53 6.90
CA ALA A 123 8.51 4.46 5.96
C ALA A 123 7.91 5.67 6.70
N ASN A 124 7.23 5.44 7.83
CA ASN A 124 6.68 6.50 8.67
C ASN A 124 7.80 7.39 9.24
N GLU A 125 8.88 6.82 9.78
CA GLU A 125 10.01 7.60 10.30
C GLU A 125 10.63 8.51 9.23
N ARG A 126 10.85 7.97 8.02
CA ARG A 126 11.38 8.74 6.89
C ARG A 126 10.42 9.86 6.48
N PHE A 127 9.13 9.56 6.38
CA PHE A 127 8.10 10.55 6.05
C PHE A 127 8.02 11.67 7.09
N GLU A 128 8.02 11.33 8.38
CA GLU A 128 7.95 12.34 9.45
C GLU A 128 9.23 13.18 9.57
N SER A 129 10.36 12.67 9.06
CA SER A 129 11.61 13.42 9.01
C SER A 129 11.65 14.49 7.90
N GLU A 130 10.74 14.44 6.93
CA GLU A 130 10.69 15.42 5.85
C GLU A 130 10.23 16.79 6.36
N PRO A 131 10.85 17.89 5.88
CA PRO A 131 10.31 19.22 6.12
C PRO A 131 8.94 19.37 5.46
N ILE A 132 8.12 20.26 6.01
CA ILE A 132 6.82 20.62 5.42
C ILE A 132 7.01 21.84 4.53
N ASP A 133 6.62 21.74 3.26
CA ASP A 133 6.42 22.87 2.37
C ASP A 133 4.92 23.20 2.34
N TYR A 134 4.48 24.21 3.08
CA TYR A 134 3.06 24.54 3.18
C TYR A 134 2.44 25.04 1.87
N ASP A 135 3.23 25.65 0.99
CA ASP A 135 2.74 26.20 -0.27
C ASP A 135 2.45 25.07 -1.27
N TRP A 136 3.17 23.95 -1.17
CA TRP A 136 2.91 22.73 -1.94
C TRP A 136 1.96 21.76 -1.22
N ALA A 137 2.20 21.47 0.06
CA ALA A 137 1.51 20.43 0.81
C ALA A 137 0.01 20.70 0.92
N LYS A 138 -0.38 21.93 1.28
CA LYS A 138 -1.77 22.22 1.57
C LYS A 138 -2.68 22.11 0.34
N PRO A 139 -2.36 22.72 -0.82
CA PRO A 139 -3.14 22.50 -2.03
C PRO A 139 -3.24 21.02 -2.43
N ARG A 140 -2.15 20.26 -2.21
CA ARG A 140 -2.11 18.82 -2.51
C ARG A 140 -2.98 17.99 -1.57
N GLU A 141 -2.97 18.29 -0.27
CA GLU A 141 -3.88 17.69 0.72
C GLU A 141 -5.34 17.98 0.35
N ASP A 142 -5.68 19.23 0.03
CA ASP A 142 -7.03 19.65 -0.38
C ASP A 142 -7.48 18.92 -1.65
N GLU A 143 -6.59 18.76 -2.63
CA GLU A 143 -6.86 18.00 -3.86
C GLU A 143 -7.14 16.52 -3.57
N LEU A 144 -6.31 15.87 -2.74
CA LEU A 144 -6.49 14.47 -2.35
C LEU A 144 -7.81 14.27 -1.59
N TYR A 145 -8.18 15.17 -0.67
CA TYR A 145 -9.49 15.13 -0.02
C TYR A 145 -10.62 15.25 -1.04
N ALA A 146 -10.51 16.19 -1.98
CA ALA A 146 -11.53 16.38 -3.01
C ALA A 146 -11.69 15.16 -3.94
N THR A 147 -10.63 14.37 -4.17
CA THR A 147 -10.72 13.10 -4.93
C THR A 147 -11.70 12.12 -4.28
N PHE A 148 -11.71 11.99 -2.95
CA PHE A 148 -12.66 11.11 -2.24
C PHE A 148 -14.12 11.58 -2.35
N GLU A 149 -14.34 12.87 -2.57
CA GLU A 149 -15.69 13.43 -2.75
C GLU A 149 -16.18 13.32 -4.20
N ARG A 150 -15.27 13.54 -5.17
CA ARG A 150 -15.61 13.58 -6.60
C ARG A 150 -15.75 12.19 -7.22
N VAL A 151 -14.88 11.25 -6.85
CA VAL A 151 -14.80 9.95 -7.53
C VAL A 151 -15.76 8.95 -6.88
N GLU A 152 -16.77 8.51 -7.65
CA GLU A 152 -17.86 7.66 -7.15
C GLU A 152 -17.37 6.38 -6.44
N SER A 153 -16.30 5.75 -6.95
CA SER A 153 -15.72 4.52 -6.38
C SER A 153 -15.09 4.71 -5.00
N LEU A 154 -14.86 5.97 -4.58
CA LEU A 154 -14.28 6.34 -3.30
C LEU A 154 -15.27 6.98 -2.33
N GLN A 155 -16.49 7.33 -2.75
CA GLN A 155 -17.44 8.07 -1.91
C GLN A 155 -17.89 7.32 -0.64
N SER A 156 -17.78 6.00 -0.62
CA SER A 156 -18.03 5.18 0.58
C SER A 156 -16.84 5.13 1.55
N THR A 157 -15.68 5.64 1.13
CA THR A 157 -14.41 5.59 1.89
C THR A 157 -14.01 7.00 2.28
N SER A 158 -13.90 7.26 3.59
CA SER A 158 -13.40 8.54 4.08
C SER A 158 -11.98 8.34 4.64
N PRO A 159 -10.98 9.10 4.17
CA PRO A 159 -9.63 8.99 4.72
C PRO A 159 -9.61 9.42 6.19
N LEU A 160 -8.90 8.66 7.03
CA LEU A 160 -8.66 9.02 8.42
C LEU A 160 -7.75 10.25 8.51
N SER A 161 -6.75 10.32 7.63
CA SER A 161 -5.87 11.47 7.51
C SER A 161 -5.24 11.53 6.13
N VAL A 162 -5.02 12.77 5.65
CA VAL A 162 -4.15 13.09 4.53
C VAL A 162 -3.13 14.10 5.05
N SER A 163 -1.84 13.83 4.85
CA SER A 163 -0.77 14.75 5.22
C SER A 163 0.31 14.76 4.15
N CYS A 164 0.71 15.93 3.68
CA CYS A 164 1.78 16.11 2.71
C CYS A 164 2.97 16.83 3.35
N LYS A 165 4.18 16.48 2.92
CA LYS A 165 5.45 17.07 3.37
C LYS A 165 6.03 17.94 2.26
N THR A 166 7.28 17.71 1.85
CA THR A 166 7.88 18.43 0.71
C THR A 166 7.81 17.59 -0.57
N ASN A 167 7.92 16.26 -0.47
CA ASN A 167 7.97 15.39 -1.65
C ASN A 167 6.91 14.28 -1.64
N ASN A 168 6.39 13.95 -0.46
CA ASN A 168 5.49 12.83 -0.28
C ASN A 168 4.20 13.24 0.43
N CYS A 169 3.12 12.52 0.13
CA CYS A 169 1.87 12.56 0.86
C CYS A 169 1.60 11.20 1.49
N LYS A 170 1.14 11.21 2.74
CA LYS A 170 0.66 10.05 3.49
C LYS A 170 -0.86 10.11 3.57
N VAL A 171 -1.53 9.09 3.04
CA VAL A 171 -2.99 8.92 3.13
C VAL A 171 -3.27 7.66 3.95
N VAL A 172 -4.10 7.78 4.97
CA VAL A 172 -4.47 6.65 5.84
C VAL A 172 -5.95 6.37 5.64
N LEU A 173 -6.28 5.16 5.19
CA LEU A 173 -7.65 4.70 4.94
C LEU A 173 -8.03 3.63 5.95
N PRO A 174 -9.27 3.64 6.47
CA PRO A 174 -9.75 2.54 7.31
C PRO A 174 -10.05 1.31 6.44
N ILE A 175 -9.73 0.13 6.95
CA ILE A 175 -10.05 -1.16 6.33
C ILE A 175 -10.64 -2.12 7.38
N THR A 176 -11.56 -2.99 6.97
CA THR A 176 -12.11 -4.02 7.85
C THR A 176 -11.44 -5.39 7.65
N ASN A 177 -10.92 -5.65 6.46
CA ASN A 177 -10.27 -6.91 6.09
C ASN A 177 -9.39 -6.75 4.83
N SER A 178 -8.62 -7.79 4.50
CA SER A 178 -7.70 -7.78 3.35
C SER A 178 -8.40 -7.62 1.99
N GLU A 179 -9.60 -8.18 1.81
CA GLU A 179 -10.36 -8.06 0.55
C GLU A 179 -10.82 -6.61 0.33
N GLU A 180 -11.29 -5.95 1.38
CA GLU A 180 -11.61 -4.52 1.32
C GLU A 180 -10.37 -3.67 1.06
N ALA A 181 -9.23 -4.01 1.68
CA ALA A 181 -7.98 -3.29 1.47
C ALA A 181 -7.52 -3.36 0.01
N GLU A 182 -7.62 -4.53 -0.64
CA GLU A 182 -7.32 -4.68 -2.08
C GLU A 182 -8.25 -3.84 -2.95
N ASN A 183 -9.57 -3.88 -2.67
CA ASN A 183 -10.56 -3.11 -3.41
C ASN A 183 -10.34 -1.60 -3.27
N ILE A 184 -10.14 -1.10 -2.05
CA ILE A 184 -9.86 0.31 -1.78
C ILE A 184 -8.56 0.74 -2.45
N THR A 185 -7.51 -0.08 -2.37
CA THR A 185 -6.21 0.23 -2.99
C THR A 185 -6.33 0.34 -4.51
N SER A 186 -7.05 -0.60 -5.14
CA SER A 186 -7.32 -0.58 -6.58
C SER A 186 -8.11 0.67 -6.98
N ASN A 187 -9.22 0.93 -6.29
CA ASN A 187 -10.08 2.08 -6.56
C ASN A 187 -9.33 3.40 -6.35
N PHE A 188 -8.54 3.51 -5.29
CA PHE A 188 -7.78 4.72 -4.98
C PHE A 188 -6.70 4.97 -6.03
N THR A 189 -5.92 3.95 -6.39
CA THR A 189 -4.88 4.08 -7.42
C THR A 189 -5.50 4.45 -8.77
N GLN A 190 -6.63 3.83 -9.15
CA GLN A 190 -7.34 4.17 -10.38
C GLN A 190 -7.89 5.61 -10.34
N ALA A 191 -8.45 6.04 -9.22
CA ALA A 191 -8.97 7.40 -9.05
C ALA A 191 -7.87 8.45 -9.23
N LEU A 192 -6.66 8.21 -8.72
CA LEU A 192 -5.52 9.11 -8.93
C LEU A 192 -5.17 9.23 -10.42
N VAL A 193 -5.19 8.11 -11.15
CA VAL A 193 -4.94 8.10 -12.61
C VAL A 193 -6.04 8.85 -13.36
N ASP A 194 -7.31 8.61 -13.02
CA ASP A 194 -8.47 9.23 -13.68
C ASP A 194 -8.50 10.75 -13.47
N GLU A 195 -8.08 11.22 -12.31
CA GLU A 195 -7.94 12.65 -11.99
C GLU A 195 -6.65 13.27 -12.56
N GLY A 196 -5.83 12.49 -13.28
CA GLY A 196 -4.59 12.96 -13.91
C GLY A 196 -3.47 13.24 -12.90
N LEU A 197 -3.53 12.65 -11.71
CA LEU A 197 -2.51 12.77 -10.69
C LEU A 197 -1.42 11.72 -10.96
N GLU A 198 -0.45 12.08 -11.79
CA GLU A 198 0.71 11.24 -12.07
C GLU A 198 1.59 11.12 -10.82
N THR A 199 1.30 10.13 -9.97
CA THR A 199 2.01 9.92 -8.71
C THR A 199 2.45 8.46 -8.55
N SER A 200 3.62 8.26 -7.96
CA SER A 200 4.04 6.92 -7.53
C SER A 200 3.36 6.57 -6.22
N VAL A 201 2.66 5.45 -6.17
CA VAL A 201 1.92 4.98 -4.99
C VAL A 201 2.61 3.75 -4.42
N THR A 202 2.95 3.79 -3.13
CA THR A 202 3.33 2.61 -2.33
C THR A 202 2.42 2.52 -1.13
N TYR A 203 2.01 1.33 -0.73
CA TYR A 203 1.10 1.16 0.40
C TYR A 203 1.50 0.00 1.30
N PHE A 204 1.07 0.08 2.55
CA PHE A 204 1.18 -0.97 3.53
C PHE A 204 -0.19 -1.21 4.16
N ILE A 205 -0.52 -2.48 4.39
CA ILE A 205 -1.75 -2.90 5.06
C ILE A 205 -1.36 -3.28 6.49
N ASP A 206 -1.91 -2.59 7.47
CA ASP A 206 -1.80 -2.92 8.89
C ASP A 206 -3.14 -3.48 9.38
N GLU A 207 -3.29 -4.80 9.31
CA GLU A 207 -4.48 -5.49 9.80
C GLU A 207 -4.67 -5.35 11.32
N SER A 208 -3.61 -5.03 12.06
CA SER A 208 -3.68 -4.90 13.52
C SER A 208 -4.35 -3.60 13.95
N THR A 209 -4.17 -2.53 13.17
CA THR A 209 -4.85 -1.24 13.38
C THR A 209 -6.09 -1.07 12.52
N GLY A 210 -6.27 -1.92 11.48
CA GLY A 210 -7.36 -1.78 10.53
C GLY A 210 -7.13 -0.60 9.59
N GLU A 211 -5.88 -0.39 9.17
CA GLU A 211 -5.48 0.76 8.35
C GLU A 211 -4.73 0.31 7.09
N ALA A 212 -5.00 0.98 5.97
CA ALA A 212 -4.16 0.97 4.79
C ALA A 212 -3.45 2.33 4.69
N VAL A 213 -2.12 2.30 4.70
CA VAL A 213 -1.28 3.51 4.69
C VAL A 213 -0.61 3.64 3.33
N PHE A 214 -0.98 4.68 2.59
CA PHE A 214 -0.46 5.01 1.28
C PHE A 214 0.56 6.13 1.37
N TYR A 215 1.66 5.99 0.62
CA TYR A 215 2.67 7.01 0.38
C TYR A 215 2.66 7.34 -1.11
N LEU A 216 2.39 8.60 -1.41
CA LEU A 216 2.29 9.15 -2.77
C LEU A 216 3.47 10.10 -3.00
N ALA A 217 4.15 9.99 -4.14
CA ALA A 217 5.22 10.90 -4.55
C ALA A 217 4.88 11.56 -5.89
N ASP A 218 5.07 12.88 -6.02
CA ASP A 218 4.81 13.63 -7.28
C ASP A 218 5.78 13.24 -8.41
N GLU A 219 6.92 12.65 -8.07
CA GLU A 219 7.85 12.10 -9.04
C GLU A 219 7.68 10.58 -9.09
N MET A 220 7.88 9.96 -10.27
CA MET A 220 8.00 8.50 -10.40
C MET A 220 9.16 7.92 -9.56
N GLU A 221 9.98 8.78 -8.99
CA GLU A 221 11.08 8.42 -8.11
C GLU A 221 10.61 8.32 -6.66
N LEU A 222 10.63 7.09 -6.15
CA LEU A 222 10.29 6.70 -4.78
C LEU A 222 11.32 7.21 -3.74
N LYS A 223 11.41 8.53 -3.55
CA LYS A 223 12.38 9.17 -2.64
C LYS A 223 12.30 8.63 -1.20
N LEU A 224 11.11 8.25 -0.75
CA LEU A 224 10.91 7.66 0.57
C LEU A 224 11.64 6.32 0.76
N PHE A 225 11.86 5.57 -0.32
CA PHE A 225 12.34 4.18 -0.28
C PHE A 225 13.78 4.00 -0.78
N LYS A 226 14.50 5.10 -1.01
CA LYS A 226 15.92 5.06 -1.37
C LYS A 226 16.87 4.87 -0.18
#